data_AF-A0A9D8NY33-F1
#
_entry.id   AF-A0A9D8NY33-F1
#
_cell.length_a   1.000
_cell.length_b   1.000
_cell.length_c   1.000
_cell.angle_alpha   90.00
_cell.angle_beta   90.00
_cell.angle_gamma   90.00
#
_symmetry.space_group_name_H-M   'P 1'
#
loop_
_entity.id
_entity.type
_entity.pdbx_description
1 polymer ?
#
loop_
_entity_poly.entity_id
_entity_poly.type
_entity_poly.pdbx_seq_one_letter_code
_entity_poly.pdbx_strand_id
1 'polypeptide(L)'
;MAYTYEELSKMTVAQLRDVAHGIEREELKGIATMHKEKLLPLLCKVMNIEVFHRHVVGINKSEIKQKIRQLKVQREEAIQKKDKKELQVVRKQIHDLKRELRKHMI
;
A
#
# COMPACT_ATOMS: atom_id res chain seq x y z
N MET A 1 27.36 0.76 10.59
CA MET A 1 26.32 1.72 10.17
C MET A 1 24.98 1.04 10.39
N ALA A 2 24.08 1.62 11.19
CA ALA A 2 22.77 1.04 11.42
C ALA A 2 21.89 1.33 10.20
N TYR A 3 21.70 0.34 9.33
CA TYR A 3 20.75 0.45 8.23
C TYR A 3 19.33 0.57 8.80
N THR A 4 18.50 1.41 8.18
CA THR A 4 17.08 1.50 8.51
C THR A 4 16.26 0.54 7.64
N TYR A 5 15.06 0.17 8.10
CA TYR A 5 14.15 -0.68 7.33
C TYR A 5 13.83 -0.08 5.94
N GLU A 6 13.66 1.24 5.86
CA GLU A 6 13.36 1.92 4.60
C GLU A 6 14.51 1.84 3.60
N GLU A 7 15.75 1.89 4.06
CA GLU A 7 16.93 1.75 3.21
C GLU A 7 17.03 0.33 2.65
N LEU A 8 16.86 -0.70 3.50
CA LEU A 8 16.86 -2.10 3.06
C LEU A 8 15.66 -2.41 2.12
N SER A 9 14.50 -1.80 2.37
CA SER A 9 13.31 -1.89 1.51
C SER A 9 13.55 -1.38 0.09
N LYS A 10 14.34 -0.31 -0.06
CA LYS A 10 14.61 0.32 -1.36
C LYS A 10 15.72 -0.41 -2.14
N MET A 11 16.56 -1.19 -1.48
CA MET A 11 17.64 -1.94 -2.12
C MET A 11 17.14 -3.09 -3.00
N THR A 12 17.97 -3.47 -3.99
CA THR A 12 17.73 -4.66 -4.82
C THR A 12 18.10 -5.93 -4.07
N VAL A 13 17.63 -7.09 -4.56
CA VAL A 13 17.95 -8.39 -3.95
C VAL A 13 19.46 -8.63 -3.95
N ALA A 14 20.18 -8.20 -4.99
CA ALA A 14 21.63 -8.30 -5.06
C ALA A 14 22.29 -7.49 -3.93
N GLN A 15 21.90 -6.22 -3.75
CA GLN A 15 22.43 -5.35 -2.70
C GLN A 15 22.14 -5.89 -1.29
N LEU A 16 20.95 -6.46 -1.07
CA LEU A 16 20.61 -7.11 0.20
C LEU A 16 21.49 -8.34 0.48
N ARG A 17 21.88 -9.08 -0.56
CA ARG A 17 22.81 -10.21 -0.44
C ARG A 17 24.21 -9.73 -0.10
N ASP A 18 24.68 -8.65 -0.71
CA ASP A 18 26.00 -8.07 -0.41
C ASP A 18 26.07 -7.60 1.06
N VAL A 19 25.02 -6.93 1.54
CA VAL A 19 24.90 -6.55 2.97
C VAL A 19 24.87 -7.78 3.87
N ALA A 20 24.16 -8.85 3.47
CA ALA A 20 24.13 -10.10 4.22
C ALA A 20 25.48 -10.82 4.26
N HIS A 21 26.24 -10.82 3.16
CA HIS A 21 27.57 -11.41 3.09
C HIS A 21 28.59 -10.68 3.99
N GLY A 22 28.42 -9.37 4.19
CA GLY A 22 29.21 -8.61 5.16
C GLY A 22 28.89 -8.90 6.63
N ILE A 23 27.81 -9.62 6.91
CA ILE A 23 27.36 -10.00 8.25
C ILE A 23 27.55 -11.52 8.38
N GLU A 24 28.73 -11.95 8.80
CA GLU A 24 29.06 -13.39 8.98
C GLU A 24 28.28 -14.00 10.16
N ARG A 25 26.97 -14.24 9.98
CA ARG A 25 26.10 -14.88 10.97
C ARG A 25 25.52 -16.18 10.42
N GLU A 26 25.41 -17.18 11.29
CA GLU A 26 24.94 -18.51 10.93
C GLU A 26 23.49 -18.54 10.42
N GLU A 27 22.67 -17.59 10.88
CA GLU A 27 21.29 -17.39 10.43
C GLU A 27 21.17 -16.91 8.98
N LEU A 28 22.27 -16.44 8.38
CA LEU A 28 22.34 -15.93 7.01
C LEU A 28 22.90 -16.97 6.01
N LYS A 29 23.11 -18.22 6.43
CA LYS A 29 23.50 -19.32 5.55
C LYS A 29 22.35 -19.68 4.59
N GLY A 30 22.59 -19.61 3.28
CA GLY A 30 21.61 -19.98 2.23
C GLY A 30 20.86 -18.81 1.58
N ILE A 31 21.29 -17.57 1.78
CA ILE A 31 20.66 -16.36 1.23
C ILE A 31 20.76 -16.23 -0.30
N ALA A 32 21.72 -16.92 -0.92
CA ALA A 32 21.95 -16.86 -2.37
C ALA A 32 20.71 -17.21 -3.21
N THR A 33 19.81 -18.05 -2.68
CA THR A 33 18.56 -18.47 -3.35
C THR A 33 17.32 -17.78 -2.79
N MET A 34 17.42 -17.00 -1.71
CA MET A 34 16.26 -16.33 -1.10
C MET A 34 15.78 -15.15 -1.94
N HIS A 35 14.45 -15.01 -2.05
CA HIS A 35 13.76 -13.85 -2.62
C HIS A 35 13.66 -12.71 -1.62
N LYS A 36 13.43 -11.48 -2.13
CA LYS A 36 13.33 -10.25 -1.33
C LYS A 36 12.37 -10.36 -0.14
N GLU A 37 11.24 -11.02 -0.36
CA GLU A 37 10.17 -11.20 0.63
C GLU A 37 10.64 -11.93 1.89
N LYS A 38 11.58 -12.88 1.76
CA LYS A 38 12.13 -13.64 2.88
C LYS A 38 13.43 -13.06 3.40
N LEU A 39 14.25 -12.51 2.49
CA LEU A 39 15.57 -11.96 2.83
C LEU A 39 15.47 -10.69 3.69
N LEU A 40 14.53 -9.80 3.37
CA LEU A 40 14.43 -8.51 4.06
C LEU A 40 13.99 -8.64 5.52
N PRO A 41 12.95 -9.42 5.88
CA PRO A 41 12.59 -9.66 7.28
C PRO A 41 13.70 -10.37 8.07
N LEU A 42 14.41 -11.32 7.44
CA LEU A 42 15.52 -12.04 8.05
C LEU A 42 16.67 -11.08 8.39
N LEU A 43 17.05 -10.21 7.45
CA LEU A 43 18.07 -9.18 7.68
C LEU A 43 17.65 -8.20 8.79
N CYS A 44 16.41 -7.73 8.79
CA CYS A 44 15.91 -6.82 9.83
C CYS A 44 15.94 -7.49 11.21
N LYS A 45 15.57 -8.78 11.30
CA LYS A 45 15.65 -9.56 12.54
C LYS A 45 17.09 -9.72 13.04
N VAL A 46 18.01 -10.09 12.14
CA VAL A 46 19.42 -10.31 12.47
C VAL A 46 20.11 -9.02 12.94
N MET A 47 19.75 -7.90 12.32
CA MET A 47 20.28 -6.58 12.66
C MET A 47 19.55 -5.89 13.82
N ASN A 48 18.54 -6.54 14.40
CA ASN A 48 17.68 -5.99 15.44
C ASN A 48 17.07 -4.62 15.06
N ILE A 49 16.75 -4.45 13.77
CA ILE A 49 16.07 -3.27 13.27
C ILE A 49 14.58 -3.47 13.55
N GLU A 50 14.01 -2.59 14.37
CA GLU A 50 12.57 -2.57 14.60
C GLU A 50 11.85 -2.44 13.27
N VAL A 51 11.11 -3.49 12.93
CA VAL A 51 10.33 -3.51 11.71
C VAL A 51 9.13 -2.61 11.95
N PHE A 52 9.30 -1.31 11.69
CA PHE A 52 8.18 -0.40 11.53
C PHE A 52 7.46 -0.79 10.23
N HIS A 53 6.68 -1.86 10.30
CA HIS A 53 5.62 -2.10 9.35
C HIS A 53 4.64 -0.93 9.51
N ARG A 54 4.91 0.17 8.81
CA ARG A 54 3.86 1.09 8.42
C ARG A 54 3.03 0.31 7.40
N HIS A 55 2.22 -0.62 7.90
CA HIS A 55 1.07 -1.12 7.20
C HIS A 55 0.24 0.13 6.93
N VAL A 56 0.50 0.76 5.78
CA VAL A 56 -0.48 1.60 5.15
C VAL A 56 -1.59 0.60 4.88
N VAL A 57 -2.57 0.53 5.79
CA VAL A 57 -3.87 -0.07 5.53
C VAL A 57 -4.44 0.83 4.44
N GLY A 58 -3.96 0.60 3.22
CA GLY A 58 -4.27 1.39 2.06
C GLY A 58 -5.73 1.11 1.83
N ILE A 59 -6.56 2.12 2.14
CA ILE A 59 -7.97 2.10 1.76
C ILE A 59 -8.09 1.45 0.40
N ASN A 60 -8.98 0.45 0.28
CA ASN A 60 -9.13 -0.29 -0.96
C ASN A 60 -9.65 0.65 -2.07
N LYS A 61 -8.71 1.26 -2.79
CA LYS A 61 -8.98 2.26 -3.84
C LYS A 61 -9.86 1.67 -4.94
N SER A 62 -9.80 0.34 -5.12
CA SER A 62 -10.65 -0.37 -6.08
C SER A 62 -12.13 -0.31 -5.66
N GLU A 63 -12.43 -0.62 -4.40
CA GLU A 63 -13.80 -0.58 -3.87
C GLU A 63 -14.41 0.83 -3.93
N ILE A 64 -13.64 1.86 -3.58
CA ILE A 64 -14.11 3.26 -3.69
C ILE A 64 -14.41 3.62 -5.14
N LYS A 65 -13.55 3.22 -6.08
CA LYS A 65 -13.79 3.45 -7.52
C LYS A 65 -15.03 2.71 -8.02
N GLN A 66 -15.27 1.49 -7.54
CA GLN A 66 -16.47 0.71 -7.86
C GLN A 66 -17.74 1.40 -7.34
N LYS A 67 -17.75 1.84 -6.07
CA LYS A 67 -18.87 2.61 -5.48
C LYS A 67 -19.15 3.89 -6.27
N ILE A 68 -18.11 4.63 -6.67
CA ILE A 68 -18.27 5.83 -7.52
C ILE A 68 -18.91 5.49 -8.88
N ARG A 69 -18.56 4.35 -9.50
CA ARG A 69 -19.18 3.91 -10.76
C ARG A 69 -20.67 3.61 -10.58
N GLN A 70 -21.04 2.90 -9.51
CA GLN A 70 -22.44 2.61 -9.18
C GLN A 70 -23.25 3.88 -8.94
N LEU A 71 -22.72 4.81 -8.14
CA LEU A 71 -23.38 6.10 -7.87
C LEU A 71 -23.56 6.95 -9.13
N LYS A 72 -22.67 6.84 -10.12
CA LYS A 72 -22.86 7.52 -11.41
C LYS A 72 -24.06 6.97 -12.18
N VAL A 73 -24.32 5.67 -12.12
CA VAL A 73 -25.51 5.07 -12.75
C VAL A 73 -26.77 5.58 -12.06
N GLN A 74 -26.81 5.55 -10.72
CA GLN A 74 -27.91 6.09 -9.93
C GLN A 74 -28.15 7.59 -10.19
N ARG A 75 -27.10 8.36 -10.45
CA ARG A 75 -27.22 9.76 -10.86
C ARG A 75 -27.97 9.90 -12.17
N GLU A 76 -27.66 9.09 -13.19
CA GLU A 76 -28.36 9.15 -14.47
C GLU A 76 -29.84 8.75 -14.31
N GLU A 77 -30.13 7.73 -13.50
CA GLU A 77 -31.50 7.33 -13.18
C GLU A 77 -32.28 8.44 -12.46
N ALA A 78 -31.67 9.11 -11.49
CA ALA A 78 -32.28 10.24 -10.79
C ALA A 78 -32.52 11.44 -11.72
N ILE A 79 -31.64 11.69 -12.69
CA ILE A 79 -31.83 12.70 -13.74
C ILE A 79 -33.05 12.34 -14.59
N GLN A 80 -33.16 11.08 -15.02
CA GLN A 80 -34.29 10.61 -15.83
C GLN A 80 -35.63 10.74 -15.09
N LYS A 81 -35.65 10.39 -13.80
CA LYS A 81 -36.81 10.51 -12.91
C LYS A 81 -37.11 11.96 -12.48
N LYS A 82 -36.22 12.92 -12.80
CA LYS A 82 -36.24 14.32 -12.33
C LYS A 82 -36.33 14.45 -10.81
N ASP A 83 -35.82 13.46 -10.06
CA ASP A 83 -35.78 13.51 -8.60
C ASP A 83 -34.61 14.38 -8.15
N LYS A 84 -34.93 15.64 -7.82
CA LYS A 84 -33.94 16.62 -7.37
C LYS A 84 -33.32 16.25 -6.02
N LYS A 85 -34.06 15.59 -5.12
CA LYS A 85 -33.57 15.24 -3.77
C LYS A 85 -32.54 14.12 -3.89
N GLU A 86 -32.89 13.07 -4.62
CA GLU A 86 -32.00 11.92 -4.85
C GLU A 86 -30.74 12.35 -5.62
N LEU A 87 -30.90 13.20 -6.64
CA LEU A 87 -29.78 13.74 -7.40
C LEU A 87 -28.77 14.52 -6.54
N GLN A 88 -29.26 15.31 -5.57
CA GLN A 88 -28.39 16.07 -4.66
C GLN A 88 -27.57 15.14 -3.75
N VAL A 89 -28.22 14.12 -3.18
CA VAL A 89 -27.58 13.14 -2.30
C VAL A 89 -26.48 12.37 -3.04
N VAL A 90 -26.80 11.82 -4.22
CA VAL A 90 -25.86 11.04 -5.02
C VAL A 90 -24.65 11.89 -5.45
N ARG A 91 -24.86 13.16 -5.83
CA ARG A 91 -23.76 14.08 -6.18
C ARG A 91 -22.82 14.33 -5.00
N LYS A 92 -23.37 14.51 -3.79
CA LYS A 92 -22.59 14.71 -2.57
C LYS A 92 -21.75 13.47 -2.24
N GLN A 93 -22.35 12.29 -2.26
CA GLN A 93 -21.65 11.02 -2.02
C GLN A 93 -20.49 10.81 -3.00
N ILE A 94 -20.69 11.11 -4.30
CA ILE A 94 -19.61 11.04 -5.30
C ILE A 94 -18.49 12.03 -4.97
N HIS A 95 -18.81 13.26 -4.54
CA HIS A 95 -17.83 14.26 -4.18
C HIS A 95 -16.98 13.83 -2.98
N ASP A 96 -17.63 13.31 -1.93
CA ASP A 96 -16.99 12.88 -0.69
C ASP A 96 -16.02 11.71 -0.94
N LEU A 97 -16.48 10.68 -1.66
CA LEU A 97 -15.63 9.54 -2.04
C LEU A 97 -14.43 9.95 -2.91
N LYS A 98 -14.62 10.92 -3.83
CA LYS A 98 -13.50 11.48 -4.62
C LYS A 98 -12.53 12.28 -3.76
N ARG A 99 -13.01 12.94 -2.70
CA ARG A 99 -12.16 13.70 -1.77
C ARG A 99 -11.36 12.75 -0.89
N GLU A 100 -12.00 11.71 -0.38
CA GLU A 100 -11.34 10.64 0.36
C GLU A 100 -10.23 9.99 -0.48
N LEU A 101 -10.52 9.60 -1.72
CA LEU A 101 -9.52 9.00 -2.61
C LEU A 101 -8.31 9.92 -2.82
N ARG A 102 -8.52 11.23 -2.96
CA ARG A 102 -7.43 12.22 -3.10
C ARG A 102 -6.58 12.36 -1.83
N LYS A 103 -7.17 12.26 -0.64
CA LYS A 103 -6.42 12.29 0.64
C LYS A 103 -5.47 11.10 0.77
N HIS A 104 -5.85 9.93 0.25
CA HIS A 104 -5.07 8.69 0.31
C HIS A 104 -4.22 8.44 -0.95
N MET A 105 -4.10 9.43 -1.83
CA MET A 105 -3.17 9.42 -2.97
C MET A 105 -1.86 10.17 -2.69
N ILE A 106 -1.76 10.87 -1.55
CA ILE A 106 -0.54 11.47 -1.02
C ILE A 106 0.06 10.49 -0.01
#